data_AF-A0A7S1QJ52-F1
#
_entry.id   AF-A0A7S1QJ52-F1
#
_cell.length_a   1.000
_cell.length_b   1.000
_cell.length_c   1.000
_cell.angle_alpha   90.00
_cell.angle_beta   90.00
_cell.angle_gamma   90.00
#
_symmetry.space_group_name_H-M   'P 1'
#
loop_
_entity.id
_entity.type
_entity.pdbx_description
1 polymer ?
#
loop_
_entity_poly.entity_id
_entity_poly.type
_entity_poly.pdbx_seq_one_letter_code
_entity_poly.pdbx_strand_id
1 'polypeptide(L)'
;EGAVGSEFKIDASYLSPNVSLATSIERATEAYGVSLMVGQSVMDLAGQELPRYCRLIDRVSVPGSSWPTRLYCVDLDVARAEVDRSRAPWVAWNARQRFKVRQYMDAEKRKMLEEDYDALALFRTDPVIAAMRSPFTEEFLQLYKMGYRNYSEGEWQVASRLFSSTRFLLGMEDGPSSSLLSFMASHDNEAPETWQGFRPLASDLSWLSSGLRRNSARALSLTGSLPCLRVPL
;
A
#
# COMPACT_ATOMS: atom_id res chain seq x y z
N GLU A 1 14.99 9.99 -19.40
CA GLU A 1 13.83 9.48 -20.17
C GLU A 1 14.23 9.32 -21.62
N GLY A 2 13.65 8.37 -22.36
CA GLY A 2 13.96 8.24 -23.79
C GLY A 2 13.17 7.16 -24.52
N ALA A 3 13.26 7.21 -25.84
CA ALA A 3 12.87 6.11 -26.72
C ALA A 3 13.81 4.92 -26.48
N VAL A 4 13.24 3.76 -26.12
CA VAL A 4 13.98 2.51 -25.96
C VAL A 4 13.39 1.48 -26.90
N GLY A 5 14.25 0.80 -27.67
CA GLY A 5 13.80 -0.20 -28.62
C GLY A 5 14.80 -0.45 -29.74
N SER A 6 14.33 -1.12 -30.79
CA SER A 6 15.06 -1.32 -32.03
C SER A 6 14.52 -0.40 -33.13
N GLU A 7 15.16 -0.41 -34.30
CA GLU A 7 14.71 0.37 -35.48
C GLU A 7 13.26 0.07 -35.88
N PHE A 8 12.78 -1.15 -35.63
CA PHE A 8 11.42 -1.59 -36.01
C PHE A 8 10.38 -1.37 -34.93
N LYS A 9 10.78 -1.20 -33.67
CA LYS A 9 9.86 -1.02 -32.55
C LYS A 9 10.53 -0.19 -31.47
N ILE A 10 9.98 1.01 -31.28
CA ILE A 10 10.42 1.98 -30.28
C ILE A 10 9.26 2.19 -29.31
N ASP A 11 9.50 1.93 -28.02
CA ASP A 11 8.55 2.20 -26.94
C ASP A 11 9.10 3.32 -26.04
N ALA A 12 8.22 4.20 -25.58
CA ALA A 12 8.60 5.22 -24.60
C ALA A 12 8.78 4.55 -23.24
N SER A 13 10.02 4.53 -22.73
CA SER A 13 10.36 3.86 -21.47
C SER A 13 11.11 4.79 -20.53
N TYR A 14 10.87 4.61 -19.23
CA TYR A 14 11.58 5.31 -18.18
C TYR A 14 12.62 4.36 -17.55
N LEU A 15 13.89 4.75 -17.61
CA LEU A 15 15.00 4.02 -17.00
C LEU A 15 15.55 4.87 -15.86
N SER A 16 15.37 4.40 -14.62
CA SER A 16 15.83 5.08 -13.41
C SER A 16 15.91 4.08 -12.25
N PRO A 17 16.82 4.29 -11.29
CA PRO A 17 16.81 3.54 -10.03
C PRO A 17 15.45 3.58 -9.32
N ASN A 18 14.67 4.66 -9.51
CA ASN A 18 13.33 4.79 -8.93
C ASN A 18 12.33 3.75 -9.47
N VAL A 19 12.52 3.25 -10.70
CA VAL A 19 11.67 2.18 -11.28
C VAL A 19 11.93 0.85 -10.57
N SER A 20 13.21 0.52 -10.36
CA SER A 20 13.61 -0.68 -9.62
C SER A 20 13.15 -0.60 -8.17
N LEU A 21 13.24 0.58 -7.54
CA LEU A 21 12.72 0.83 -6.19
C LEU A 21 11.19 0.62 -6.13
N ALA A 22 10.44 1.24 -7.04
CA ALA A 22 8.98 1.07 -7.11
C ALA A 22 8.58 -0.40 -7.31
N THR A 23 9.30 -1.13 -8.17
CA THR A 23 9.09 -2.57 -8.38
C THR A 23 9.37 -3.38 -7.11
N SER A 24 10.40 -3.02 -6.36
CA SER A 24 10.75 -3.71 -5.10
C SER A 24 9.72 -3.43 -4.00
N ILE A 25 9.25 -2.18 -3.90
CA ILE A 25 8.19 -1.78 -2.95
C ILE A 25 6.86 -2.46 -3.29
N GLU A 26 6.51 -2.54 -4.58
CA GLU A 26 5.31 -3.24 -5.04
C GLU A 26 5.34 -4.71 -4.66
N ARG A 27 6.43 -5.43 -4.92
CA ARG A 27 6.59 -6.83 -4.49
C ARG A 27 6.52 -6.99 -2.97
N ALA A 28 7.03 -6.01 -2.23
CA ALA A 28 6.98 -6.04 -0.78
C ALA A 28 5.55 -5.99 -0.23
N THR A 29 4.58 -5.42 -0.96
CA THR A 29 3.18 -5.35 -0.50
C THR A 29 2.61 -6.71 -0.07
N GLU A 30 2.99 -7.78 -0.76
CA GLU A 30 2.61 -9.16 -0.42
C GLU A 30 3.21 -9.59 0.93
N ALA A 31 4.50 -9.35 1.16
CA ALA A 31 5.18 -9.64 2.41
C ALA A 31 4.61 -8.89 3.61
N TYR A 32 4.17 -7.64 3.40
CA TYR A 32 3.55 -6.83 4.44
C TYR A 32 2.03 -7.04 4.53
N GLY A 33 1.40 -7.78 3.62
CA GLY A 33 -0.04 -7.99 3.59
C GLY A 33 -0.87 -6.70 3.49
N VAL A 34 -0.37 -5.67 2.79
CA VAL A 34 -1.05 -4.38 2.63
C VAL A 34 -1.44 -4.12 1.18
N SER A 35 -2.57 -3.45 0.94
CA SER A 35 -3.04 -3.16 -0.43
C SER A 35 -2.29 -2.03 -1.12
N LEU A 36 -1.77 -1.07 -0.35
CA LEU A 36 -1.08 0.10 -0.88
C LEU A 36 0.10 0.49 0.01
N MET A 37 1.27 0.58 -0.62
CA MET A 37 2.50 1.03 0.00
C MET A 37 3.06 2.23 -0.75
N VAL A 38 3.67 3.15 0.00
CA VAL A 38 4.18 4.41 -0.50
C VAL A 38 5.60 4.61 0.03
N GLY A 39 6.54 4.90 -0.86
CA GLY A 39 7.93 5.18 -0.51
C GLY A 39 8.11 6.59 0.05
N GLN A 40 9.20 6.79 0.79
CA GLN A 40 9.54 8.08 1.40
C GLN A 40 9.54 9.25 0.41
N SER A 41 10.09 9.05 -0.80
CA SER A 41 10.18 10.12 -1.81
C SER A 41 8.82 10.70 -2.19
N VAL A 42 7.78 9.86 -2.23
CA VAL A 42 6.41 10.31 -2.51
C VAL A 42 5.84 11.08 -1.33
N MET A 43 6.09 10.62 -0.10
CA MET A 43 5.65 11.33 1.11
C MET A 43 6.31 12.70 1.25
N ASP A 44 7.60 12.79 0.96
CA ASP A 44 8.35 14.05 1.03
C ASP A 44 7.84 15.07 0.01
N LEU A 45 7.36 14.61 -1.16
CA LEU A 45 6.76 15.45 -2.21
C LEU A 45 5.29 15.80 -1.94
N ALA A 46 4.53 14.92 -1.28
CA ALA A 46 3.10 15.09 -1.03
C ALA A 46 2.77 16.07 0.11
N GLY A 47 3.79 16.68 0.73
CA GLY A 47 3.63 17.65 1.81
C GLY A 47 3.40 17.01 3.18
N GLN A 48 3.07 17.85 4.17
CA GLN A 48 3.05 17.44 5.59
C GLN A 48 1.74 16.79 6.04
N GLU A 49 0.67 16.93 5.27
CA GLU A 49 -0.67 16.45 5.67
C GLU A 49 -0.91 14.98 5.30
N LEU A 50 -0.46 14.51 4.12
CA LEU A 50 -0.62 13.12 3.71
C LEU A 50 -0.03 12.10 4.69
N PRO A 51 1.18 12.32 5.26
CA PRO A 51 1.75 11.42 6.28
C PRO A 51 0.86 11.20 7.50
N ARG A 52 -0.10 12.09 7.80
CA ARG A 52 -1.04 11.90 8.91
C ARG A 52 -2.04 10.78 8.66
N TYR A 53 -2.33 10.47 7.40
CA TYR A 53 -3.25 9.40 6.99
C TYR A 53 -2.56 8.06 6.76
N CYS A 54 -1.23 8.06 6.79
CA CYS A 54 -0.40 6.91 6.48
C CYS A 54 0.40 6.46 7.70
N ARG A 55 0.60 5.16 7.84
CA ARG A 55 1.41 4.57 8.90
C ARG A 55 2.79 4.27 8.37
N LEU A 56 3.83 4.70 9.08
CA LEU A 56 5.20 4.25 8.83
C LEU A 56 5.30 2.77 9.21
N ILE A 57 5.56 1.90 8.24
CA ILE A 57 5.60 0.45 8.47
C ILE A 57 7.01 -0.06 8.66
N ASP A 58 7.98 0.48 7.93
CA ASP A 58 9.36 0.03 7.99
C ASP A 58 10.35 1.06 7.44
N ARG A 59 11.62 0.87 7.76
CA ARG A 59 12.75 1.52 7.11
C ARG A 59 13.66 0.44 6.54
N VAL A 60 13.86 0.46 5.23
CA VAL A 60 14.57 -0.62 4.53
C VAL A 60 15.71 -0.12 3.66
N SER A 61 16.76 -0.93 3.53
CA SER A 61 17.76 -0.76 2.48
C SER A 61 17.36 -1.57 1.26
N VAL A 62 17.27 -0.92 0.10
CA VAL A 62 16.88 -1.56 -1.17
C VAL A 62 18.13 -1.75 -2.02
N PRO A 63 18.32 -2.93 -2.65
CA PRO A 63 19.43 -3.15 -3.56
C PRO A 63 19.50 -2.07 -4.65
N GLY A 64 20.65 -1.44 -4.81
CA GLY A 64 20.86 -0.35 -5.77
C GLY A 64 20.58 1.07 -5.23
N SER A 65 20.07 1.20 -3.99
CA SER A 65 20.02 2.49 -3.28
C SER A 65 21.12 2.54 -2.22
N SER A 66 21.88 3.64 -2.19
CA SER A 66 22.88 3.88 -1.12
C SER A 66 22.24 4.22 0.22
N TRP A 67 20.98 4.68 0.22
CA TRP A 67 20.32 5.22 1.41
C TRP A 67 19.07 4.41 1.76
N PRO A 68 18.85 4.12 3.06
CA PRO A 68 17.66 3.43 3.52
C PRO A 68 16.42 4.33 3.33
N THR A 69 15.35 3.74 2.84
CA THR A 69 14.08 4.42 2.53
C THR A 69 13.01 4.00 3.51
N ARG A 70 12.22 4.97 3.98
CA ARG A 70 11.02 4.72 4.77
C ARG A 70 9.87 4.24 3.89
N LEU A 71 9.14 3.25 4.36
CA LEU A 71 7.96 2.68 3.71
C LEU A 71 6.74 3.02 4.56
N TYR A 72 5.70 3.52 3.90
CA TYR A 72 4.44 3.88 4.53
C TYR A 72 3.32 3.04 3.92
N CYS A 73 2.29 2.73 4.69
CA CYS A 73 1.05 2.16 4.17
C CYS A 73 -0.13 3.11 4.40
N VAL A 74 -1.12 3.00 3.53
CA VAL A 74 -2.45 3.56 3.80
C VAL A 74 -3.26 2.42 4.41
N ASP A 75 -3.62 2.56 5.68
CA ASP A 75 -4.41 1.57 6.40
C ASP A 75 -5.83 1.51 5.82
N LEU A 76 -6.15 0.40 5.15
CA LEU A 76 -7.43 0.15 4.47
C LEU A 76 -7.81 -1.33 4.63
N ASP A 77 -8.98 -1.60 5.21
CA ASP A 77 -9.61 -2.91 5.19
C ASP A 77 -10.61 -2.98 4.03
N VAL A 78 -10.14 -3.48 2.88
CA VAL A 78 -10.93 -3.58 1.64
C VAL A 78 -12.19 -4.43 1.83
N ALA A 79 -12.21 -5.37 2.78
CA ALA A 79 -13.37 -6.21 3.04
C ALA A 79 -14.56 -5.41 3.63
N ARG A 80 -14.32 -4.20 4.14
CA ARG A 80 -15.36 -3.29 4.65
C ARG A 80 -15.98 -2.42 3.56
N ALA A 81 -15.38 -2.34 2.38
CA ALA A 81 -15.97 -1.61 1.28
C ALA A 81 -17.26 -2.31 0.83
N GLU A 82 -18.36 -1.55 0.76
CA GLU A 82 -19.60 -2.09 0.22
C GLU A 82 -19.42 -2.43 -1.27
N VAL A 83 -19.75 -3.67 -1.63
CA VAL A 83 -19.77 -4.06 -3.03
C VAL A 83 -20.95 -3.37 -3.69
N ASP A 84 -20.69 -2.60 -4.75
CA ASP A 84 -21.76 -2.07 -5.59
C ASP A 84 -22.51 -3.23 -6.26
N ARG A 85 -23.68 -3.56 -5.70
CA ARG A 85 -24.58 -4.59 -6.23
C ARG A 85 -25.46 -4.07 -7.35
N SER A 86 -25.43 -2.76 -7.64
CA SER A 86 -26.13 -2.18 -8.77
C SER A 86 -25.42 -2.55 -10.06
N ARG A 87 -25.61 -3.80 -10.51
CA ARG A 87 -25.27 -4.17 -11.88
C ARG A 87 -26.23 -3.38 -12.76
N ALA A 88 -25.77 -2.24 -13.27
CA ALA A 88 -26.50 -1.52 -14.30
C ALA A 88 -26.88 -2.54 -15.39
N PRO A 89 -28.12 -2.50 -15.91
CA PRO A 89 -28.51 -3.37 -17.01
C PRO A 89 -27.47 -3.23 -18.13
N TRP A 90 -27.17 -4.33 -18.81
CA TRP A 90 -26.13 -4.35 -19.84
C TRP A 90 -26.33 -3.20 -20.82
N VAL A 91 -25.44 -2.20 -20.76
CA VAL A 91 -25.58 -0.99 -21.57
C VAL A 91 -25.03 -1.30 -22.95
N ALA A 92 -25.91 -1.29 -23.96
CA ALA A 92 -25.48 -1.35 -25.36
C ALA A 92 -24.80 -0.02 -25.74
N TRP A 93 -23.48 0.03 -25.59
CA TRP A 93 -22.69 1.23 -25.83
C TRP A 93 -22.71 1.67 -27.29
N ASN A 94 -23.26 2.85 -27.55
CA ASN A 94 -23.12 3.53 -28.84
C ASN A 94 -22.00 4.58 -28.83
N ALA A 95 -21.58 5.03 -30.02
CA ALA A 95 -20.50 6.01 -30.17
C ALA A 95 -20.76 7.31 -29.37
N ARG A 96 -22.01 7.77 -29.33
CA ARG A 96 -22.41 8.99 -28.60
C ARG A 96 -22.27 8.82 -27.08
N GLN A 97 -22.69 7.69 -26.53
CA GLN A 97 -22.54 7.38 -25.11
C GLN A 97 -21.07 7.26 -24.70
N ARG A 98 -20.25 6.59 -25.51
CA ARG A 98 -18.80 6.50 -25.28
C ARG A 98 -18.12 7.86 -25.31
N PHE A 99 -18.53 8.72 -26.24
CA PHE A 99 -18.05 10.10 -26.32
C PHE A 99 -18.42 10.91 -25.07
N LYS A 100 -19.68 10.84 -24.63
CA LYS A 100 -20.12 11.49 -23.39
C LYS A 100 -19.34 11.02 -22.16
N VAL A 101 -19.16 9.70 -22.00
CA VAL A 101 -18.36 9.13 -20.89
C VAL A 101 -16.93 9.65 -20.92
N ARG A 102 -16.31 9.73 -22.09
CA ARG A 102 -14.96 10.29 -22.24
C ARG A 102 -14.92 11.75 -21.80
N GLN A 103 -15.84 12.57 -22.28
CA GLN A 103 -15.92 13.98 -21.89
C GLN A 103 -16.10 14.16 -20.39
N TYR A 104 -16.93 13.32 -19.76
CA TYR A 104 -17.11 13.31 -18.31
C TYR A 104 -15.81 12.95 -17.58
N MET A 105 -15.15 11.86 -17.96
CA MET A 105 -13.89 11.44 -17.35
C MET A 105 -12.78 12.48 -17.54
N ASP A 106 -12.71 13.13 -18.70
CA ASP A 106 -11.75 14.21 -18.97
C ASP A 106 -12.06 15.45 -18.12
N ALA A 107 -13.33 15.73 -17.83
CA ALA A 107 -13.73 16.82 -16.95
C ALA A 107 -13.37 16.53 -15.48
N GLU A 108 -13.67 15.34 -14.99
CA GLU A 108 -13.29 14.92 -13.63
C GLU A 108 -11.78 14.91 -13.43
N LYS A 109 -11.03 14.40 -14.42
CA LYS A 109 -9.56 14.42 -14.39
C LYS A 109 -9.02 15.85 -14.31
N ARG A 110 -9.60 16.78 -15.08
CA ARG A 110 -9.17 18.19 -15.05
C ARG A 110 -9.40 18.81 -13.68
N LYS A 111 -10.57 18.55 -13.08
CA LYS A 111 -10.90 18.99 -11.74
C LYS A 111 -9.92 18.47 -10.69
N MET A 112 -9.52 17.20 -10.79
CA MET A 112 -8.50 16.61 -9.89
C MET A 112 -7.10 17.21 -10.05
N LEU A 113 -6.83 17.92 -11.15
CA LEU A 113 -5.55 18.58 -11.44
C LEU A 113 -5.57 20.09 -11.14
N GLU A 114 -6.70 20.64 -10.70
CA GLU A 114 -6.80 22.03 -10.25
C GLU A 114 -5.97 22.22 -8.97
N GLU A 115 -5.31 23.38 -8.84
CA GLU A 115 -4.37 23.64 -7.73
C GLU A 115 -5.04 23.64 -6.36
N ASP A 116 -6.33 23.95 -6.30
CA ASP A 116 -7.16 24.01 -5.09
C ASP A 116 -7.88 22.68 -4.78
N TYR A 117 -7.64 21.62 -5.56
CA TYR A 117 -8.22 20.31 -5.31
C TYR A 117 -7.61 19.64 -4.08
N ASP A 118 -8.36 19.60 -2.98
CA ASP A 118 -7.97 18.88 -1.76
C ASP A 118 -8.29 17.37 -1.87
N ALA A 119 -7.33 16.60 -2.38
CA ALA A 119 -7.44 15.14 -2.42
C ALA A 119 -7.55 14.52 -1.01
N LEU A 120 -7.03 15.17 0.04
CA LEU A 120 -7.08 14.66 1.41
C LEU A 120 -8.47 14.80 2.03
N ALA A 121 -9.33 15.67 1.49
CA ALA A 121 -10.74 15.75 1.88
C ALA A 121 -11.44 14.39 1.73
N LEU A 122 -11.05 13.59 0.72
CA LEU A 122 -11.64 12.27 0.47
C LEU A 122 -11.52 11.32 1.67
N PHE A 123 -10.44 11.39 2.45
CA PHE A 123 -10.31 10.57 3.67
C PHE A 123 -11.36 10.87 4.73
N ARG A 124 -11.96 12.07 4.69
CA ARG A 124 -12.97 12.55 5.65
C ARG A 124 -14.38 12.49 5.07
N THR A 125 -14.52 12.76 3.78
CA THR A 125 -15.83 12.90 3.13
C THR A 125 -16.30 11.63 2.43
N ASP A 126 -15.40 10.77 1.96
CA ASP A 126 -15.78 9.56 1.24
C ASP A 126 -16.22 8.46 2.23
N PRO A 127 -17.47 7.98 2.16
CA PRO A 127 -17.99 7.00 3.09
C PRO A 127 -17.34 5.63 2.95
N VAL A 128 -16.86 5.27 1.74
CA VAL A 128 -16.19 3.99 1.50
C VAL A 128 -14.79 4.00 2.12
N ILE A 129 -14.04 5.10 1.94
CA ILE A 129 -12.74 5.27 2.61
C ILE A 129 -12.92 5.26 4.13
N ALA A 130 -13.92 5.98 4.66
CA ALA A 130 -14.22 5.98 6.08
C ALA A 130 -14.56 4.57 6.60
N ALA A 131 -15.36 3.79 5.87
CA ALA A 131 -15.69 2.41 6.23
C ALA A 131 -14.47 1.49 6.25
N MET A 132 -13.60 1.57 5.22
CA MET A 132 -12.35 0.81 5.15
C MET A 132 -11.37 1.16 6.28
N ARG A 133 -11.41 2.40 6.78
CA ARG A 133 -10.52 2.87 7.86
C ARG A 133 -11.07 2.66 9.26
N SER A 134 -12.38 2.38 9.39
CA SER A 134 -13.05 2.22 10.68
C SER A 134 -12.41 1.22 11.66
N PRO A 135 -11.73 0.12 11.24
CA PRO A 135 -11.07 -0.78 12.18
C PRO A 135 -9.83 -0.17 12.85
N PHE A 136 -9.15 0.77 12.20
CA PHE A 136 -7.86 1.31 12.63
C PHE A 136 -8.05 2.40 13.68
N THR A 137 -8.26 1.98 14.93
CA THR A 137 -8.48 2.86 16.07
C THR A 137 -7.22 3.64 16.46
N GLU A 138 -7.41 4.75 17.17
CA GLU A 138 -6.28 5.53 17.73
C GLU A 138 -5.44 4.67 18.69
N GLU A 139 -6.07 3.80 19.48
CA GLU A 139 -5.38 2.85 20.36
C GLU A 139 -4.42 1.95 19.58
N PHE A 140 -4.89 1.35 18.48
CA PHE A 140 -4.03 0.54 17.61
C PHE A 140 -2.88 1.35 17.05
N LEU A 141 -3.15 2.54 16.53
CA LEU A 141 -2.14 3.39 15.91
C LEU A 141 -1.07 3.81 16.92
N GLN A 142 -1.46 4.15 18.15
CA GLN A 142 -0.52 4.52 19.22
C GLN A 142 0.32 3.34 19.67
N LEU A 143 -0.31 2.19 19.91
CA LEU A 143 0.39 0.97 20.33
C LEU A 143 1.39 0.52 19.26
N TYR A 144 1.00 0.58 17.99
CA TYR A 144 1.88 0.29 16.87
C TYR A 144 3.05 1.28 16.79
N LYS A 145 2.79 2.59 16.89
CA LYS A 145 3.85 3.62 16.89
C LYS A 145 4.86 3.41 18.01
N MET A 146 4.40 3.04 19.21
CA MET A 146 5.29 2.68 20.32
C MET A 146 6.13 1.44 20.00
N GLY A 147 5.51 0.39 19.45
CA GLY A 147 6.20 -0.83 19.03
C GLY A 147 7.28 -0.53 18.00
N TYR A 148 6.93 0.25 16.98
CA TYR A 148 7.84 0.67 15.93
C TYR A 148 9.01 1.49 16.43
N ARG A 149 8.78 2.41 17.38
CA ARG A 149 9.87 3.19 17.97
C ARG A 149 10.84 2.31 18.75
N ASN A 150 10.34 1.36 19.54
CA ASN A 150 11.22 0.40 20.23
C ASN A 150 12.01 -0.45 19.23
N TYR A 151 11.36 -0.90 18.15
CA TYR A 151 12.03 -1.64 17.08
C TYR A 151 13.16 -0.83 16.43
N SER A 152 12.91 0.43 16.08
CA SER A 152 13.92 1.28 15.43
C SER A 152 15.10 1.59 16.34
N GLU A 153 14.89 1.69 17.65
CA GLU A 153 15.94 1.95 18.65
C GLU A 153 16.67 0.68 19.11
N GLY A 154 16.23 -0.52 18.71
CA GLY A 154 16.88 -1.79 19.06
C GLY A 154 16.31 -2.51 20.29
N GLU A 155 15.26 -1.98 20.91
CA GLU A 155 14.55 -2.57 22.06
C GLU A 155 13.56 -3.67 21.61
N TRP A 156 14.09 -4.72 20.97
CA TRP A 156 13.30 -5.71 20.22
C TRP A 156 12.40 -6.58 21.12
N GLN A 157 12.78 -6.85 22.37
CA GLN A 157 11.96 -7.61 23.30
C GLN A 157 10.70 -6.82 23.72
N VAL A 158 10.78 -5.49 23.79
CA VAL A 158 9.62 -4.63 24.04
C VAL A 158 8.79 -4.49 22.77
N ALA A 159 9.44 -4.24 21.63
CA ALA A 159 8.80 -4.15 20.33
C ALA A 159 7.99 -5.42 19.98
N SER A 160 8.57 -6.60 20.22
CA SER A 160 7.94 -7.90 19.95
C SER A 160 6.66 -8.10 20.77
N ARG A 161 6.65 -7.66 22.04
CA ARG A 161 5.42 -7.69 22.87
C ARG A 161 4.33 -6.75 22.34
N LEU A 162 4.72 -5.53 21.96
CA LEU A 162 3.80 -4.54 21.41
C LEU A 162 3.22 -5.01 20.07
N PHE A 163 4.05 -5.51 19.16
CA PHE A 163 3.59 -6.03 17.88
C PHE A 163 2.77 -7.31 17.99
N SER A 164 3.08 -8.19 18.95
CA SER A 164 2.25 -9.36 19.22
C SER A 164 0.82 -8.96 19.63
N SER A 165 0.69 -7.83 20.31
CA SER A 165 -0.61 -7.25 20.70
C SER A 165 -1.31 -6.61 19.49
N THR A 166 -0.62 -5.74 18.74
CA THR A 166 -1.22 -5.05 17.58
C THR A 166 -1.57 -6.00 16.44
N ARG A 167 -0.86 -7.13 16.30
CA ARG A 167 -1.08 -8.14 15.26
C ARG A 167 -2.54 -8.60 15.17
N PHE A 168 -3.26 -8.71 16.29
CA PHE A 168 -4.65 -9.19 16.30
C PHE A 168 -5.65 -8.17 16.85
N LEU A 169 -5.20 -6.95 17.20
CA LEU A 169 -6.03 -5.94 17.85
C LEU A 169 -7.21 -5.47 16.97
N LEU A 170 -7.05 -5.52 15.65
CA LEU A 170 -8.05 -5.08 14.68
C LEU A 170 -9.16 -6.12 14.41
N GLY A 171 -9.08 -7.31 15.03
CA GLY A 171 -9.93 -8.46 14.67
C GLY A 171 -9.56 -9.12 13.33
N MET A 172 -8.51 -8.61 12.68
CA MET A 172 -7.83 -9.16 11.52
C MET A 172 -6.32 -9.14 11.78
N GLU A 173 -5.57 -9.99 11.09
CA GLU A 173 -4.12 -9.99 11.22
C GLU A 173 -3.50 -8.73 10.58
N ASP A 174 -2.79 -7.93 11.37
CA ASP A 174 -2.03 -6.78 10.87
C ASP A 174 -0.72 -7.25 10.23
N GLY A 175 -0.66 -7.16 8.90
CA GLY A 175 0.48 -7.62 8.12
C GLY A 175 1.81 -6.91 8.47
N PRO A 176 1.88 -5.58 8.65
CA PRO A 176 3.09 -4.90 9.11
C PRO A 176 3.60 -5.40 10.47
N SER A 177 2.73 -5.55 11.47
CA SER A 177 3.11 -6.14 12.76
C SER A 177 3.67 -7.56 12.58
N SER A 178 3.02 -8.39 11.75
CA SER A 178 3.44 -9.77 11.46
C SER A 178 4.81 -9.85 10.76
N SER A 179 5.06 -8.95 9.80
CA SER A 179 6.34 -8.84 9.09
C SER A 179 7.48 -8.43 10.01
N LEU A 180 7.26 -7.46 10.90
CA LEU A 180 8.27 -7.03 11.87
C LEU A 180 8.56 -8.11 12.91
N LEU A 181 7.53 -8.79 13.42
CA LEU A 181 7.67 -9.93 14.33
C LEU A 181 8.50 -11.06 13.71
N SER A 182 8.21 -11.42 12.46
CA SER A 182 8.91 -12.50 11.76
C SER A 182 10.41 -12.21 11.60
N PHE A 183 10.76 -10.96 11.31
CA PHE A 183 12.15 -10.52 11.20
C PHE A 183 12.88 -10.46 12.55
N MET A 184 12.22 -9.96 13.60
CA MET A 184 12.82 -9.97 14.94
C MET A 184 13.04 -11.40 15.43
N ALA A 185 12.07 -12.30 15.17
CA ALA A 185 12.18 -13.70 15.52
C ALA A 185 13.34 -14.41 14.80
N SER A 186 13.73 -13.98 13.60
CA SER A 186 14.90 -14.55 12.91
C SER A 186 16.25 -14.15 13.52
N HIS A 187 16.25 -13.25 14.50
CA HIS A 187 17.42 -12.87 15.29
C HIS A 187 17.15 -13.07 16.79
N ASP A 188 16.33 -14.07 17.13
CA ASP A 188 16.00 -14.42 18.52
C ASP A 188 15.38 -13.28 19.35
N ASN A 189 14.74 -12.30 18.68
CA ASN A 189 14.21 -11.06 19.25
C ASN A 189 15.27 -10.17 19.92
N GLU A 190 16.52 -10.26 19.49
CA GLU A 190 17.61 -9.37 19.92
C GLU A 190 18.13 -8.58 18.72
N ALA A 191 18.23 -7.26 18.89
CA ALA A 191 18.78 -6.42 17.85
C ALA A 191 20.29 -6.69 17.70
N PRO A 192 20.81 -6.86 16.47
CA PRO A 192 22.24 -6.94 16.25
C PRO A 192 22.96 -5.70 16.77
N GLU A 193 24.22 -5.84 17.21
CA GLU A 193 25.04 -4.68 17.65
C GLU A 193 25.19 -3.60 16.56
N THR A 194 25.04 -3.99 15.29
CA THR A 194 25.11 -3.10 14.12
C THR A 194 23.74 -2.55 13.70
N TRP A 195 22.70 -2.72 14.52
CA TRP A 195 21.35 -2.25 14.22
C TRP A 195 21.30 -0.72 14.12
N GLN A 196 20.89 -0.22 12.96
CA GLN A 196 20.79 1.21 12.66
C GLN A 196 19.32 1.66 12.48
N GLY A 197 18.37 0.84 12.96
CA GLY A 197 16.94 1.10 12.80
C GLY A 197 16.41 0.85 11.39
N PHE A 198 17.08 0.00 10.60
CA PHE A 198 16.61 -0.43 9.28
C PHE A 198 17.13 -1.82 8.92
N ARG A 199 16.35 -2.56 8.12
CA ARG A 199 16.71 -3.90 7.63
C ARG A 199 16.84 -3.95 6.11
N PRO A 200 17.53 -4.94 5.54
CA PRO A 200 17.45 -5.19 4.10
C PRO A 200 16.02 -5.48 3.67
N LEU A 201 15.57 -4.84 2.58
CA LEU A 201 14.32 -5.24 1.94
C LEU A 201 14.53 -6.64 1.35
N ALA A 202 13.84 -7.64 1.90
CA ALA A 202 14.01 -9.02 1.47
C ALA A 202 13.83 -9.13 -0.05
N SER A 203 14.89 -9.50 -0.76
CA SER A 203 14.88 -9.74 -2.21
C SER A 203 14.23 -11.07 -2.56
N ASP A 204 14.15 -11.99 -1.60
CA ASP A 204 13.64 -13.33 -1.75
C ASP A 204 12.53 -13.57 -0.72
N LEU A 205 11.31 -13.72 -1.23
CA LEU A 205 10.10 -14.00 -0.47
C LEU A 205 10.01 -15.48 -0.07
N SER A 206 11.14 -16.18 0.04
CA SER A 206 11.20 -17.62 0.29
C SER A 206 10.53 -18.04 1.60
N TRP A 207 10.42 -17.14 2.59
CA TRP A 207 9.68 -17.34 3.83
C TRP A 207 8.15 -17.25 3.69
N LEU A 208 7.59 -16.74 2.58
CA LEU A 208 6.15 -16.81 2.28
C LEU A 208 5.71 -18.24 1.92
N SER A 209 6.63 -19.09 1.45
CA SER A 209 6.31 -20.47 1.02
C SER A 209 5.93 -21.40 2.19
N SER A 210 6.30 -21.06 3.42
CA SER A 210 6.03 -21.87 4.62
C SER A 210 4.72 -21.50 5.34
N GLY A 211 4.16 -20.32 5.08
CA GLY A 211 2.95 -19.81 5.76
C GLY A 211 1.64 -19.86 4.95
N LEU A 212 1.70 -19.84 3.62
CA LEU A 212 0.52 -19.59 2.76
C LEU A 212 -0.33 -20.80 2.38
N ARG A 213 -0.13 -21.98 2.99
CA ARG A 213 -1.01 -23.14 2.75
C ARG A 213 -2.36 -23.11 3.49
N ARG A 214 -2.74 -22.02 4.17
CA ARG A 214 -3.95 -22.03 5.02
C ARG A 214 -5.09 -21.08 4.65
N ASN A 215 -5.01 -20.25 3.61
CA ASN A 215 -6.18 -19.43 3.20
C ASN A 215 -6.38 -19.28 1.68
N SER A 216 -5.91 -20.22 0.86
CA SER A 216 -6.30 -20.29 -0.56
C SER A 216 -7.52 -21.20 -0.76
N ALA A 217 -8.67 -20.81 -0.19
CA ALA A 217 -9.95 -21.45 -0.49
C ALA A 217 -11.07 -20.40 -0.60
N ARG A 218 -10.83 -19.40 -1.44
CA ARG A 218 -11.86 -18.71 -2.22
C ARG A 218 -11.18 -18.00 -3.38
N ALA A 219 -10.66 -18.81 -4.31
CA ALA A 219 -10.43 -18.34 -5.66
C ALA A 219 -11.81 -17.99 -6.25
N LEU A 220 -12.22 -16.73 -6.11
CA LEU A 220 -13.22 -16.16 -7.00
C LEU A 220 -12.62 -16.24 -8.39
N SER A 221 -13.19 -17.11 -9.23
CA SER A 221 -12.96 -17.10 -10.67
C SER A 221 -13.29 -15.72 -11.21
N LEU A 222 -12.29 -14.86 -11.33
CA LEU A 222 -12.39 -13.55 -11.99
C LEU A 222 -12.39 -13.78 -13.51
N THR A 223 -13.44 -14.41 -14.01
CA THR A 223 -13.94 -14.18 -15.36
C THR A 223 -15.01 -13.09 -15.25
N GLY A 224 -14.59 -11.86 -14.99
CA GLY A 224 -15.50 -10.73 -14.77
C GLY A 224 -14.80 -9.44 -15.14
N SER A 225 -15.30 -8.76 -16.17
CA SER A 225 -14.83 -7.46 -16.63
C SER A 225 -14.87 -6.42 -15.51
N LEU A 226 -13.84 -5.57 -15.47
CA LEU A 226 -13.62 -4.49 -14.50
C LEU A 226 -14.90 -3.67 -14.21
N PRO A 227 -15.12 -3.25 -12.95
CA PRO A 227 -16.27 -2.42 -12.58
C PRO A 227 -16.20 -1.05 -13.25
N CYS A 228 -17.32 -0.63 -13.83
CA CYS A 228 -17.48 0.67 -14.46
C CYS A 228 -17.75 1.74 -13.40
N LEU A 229 -16.97 2.82 -13.42
CA LEU A 229 -17.29 4.07 -12.72
C LEU A 229 -18.68 4.56 -13.14
N ARG A 230 -19.51 4.94 -12.17
CA ARG A 230 -20.82 5.55 -12.40
C ARG A 230 -20.61 6.91 -13.06
N VAL A 231 -20.86 6.98 -14.36
CA VAL A 231 -21.02 8.25 -15.06
C VAL A 231 -22.50 8.62 -15.01
N PRO A 232 -22.88 9.79 -14.45
CA PRO A 232 -24.25 10.28 -14.58
C PRO A 232 -24.56 10.46 -16.08
N LEU A 233 -25.56 9.72 -16.57
CA LEU A 233 -25.99 9.70 -17.98
C LEU A 233 -26.84 10.90 -18.36
#